data_AF-A0A2R4FXF9-F1
#
_entry.id   AF-A0A2R4FXF9-F1
#
_cell.length_a   1.000
_cell.length_b   1.000
_cell.length_c   1.000
_cell.angle_alpha   90.00
_cell.angle_beta   90.00
_cell.angle_gamma   90.00
#
_symmetry.space_group_name_H-M   'P 1'
#
loop_
_entity.id
_entity.type
_entity.pdbx_description
1 polymer ?
#
loop_
_entity_poly.entity_id
_entity_poly.type
_entity_poly.pdbx_seq_one_letter_code
_entity_poly.pdbx_strand_id
1 'polypeptide(L)'
;LANQYGKNDSLYPKDPKKRAVVDQRLYFDACTLYKSFADYYYPIIFAKAPKDQAKYEAIGTAMSFLNTFLEGQDYVAGKNMTLADLSIVATLSTVEAMDYDFSKYKNVTRWYGKIK
;
A
#
# COMPACT_ATOMS: atom_id res chain seq x y z
N LEU A 1 -2.94 16.80 -9.17
CA LEU A 1 -1.84 16.63 -10.15
C LEU A 1 -2.26 15.82 -11.37
N ALA A 2 -2.53 14.51 -11.25
CA ALA A 2 -2.84 13.66 -12.43
C ALA A 2 -4.02 14.15 -13.28
N ASN A 3 -5.12 14.60 -12.67
CA ASN A 3 -6.28 15.13 -13.42
C ASN A 3 -5.97 16.42 -14.21
N GLN A 4 -5.05 17.26 -13.73
CA GLN A 4 -4.79 18.59 -14.31
C GLN A 4 -3.60 18.61 -15.27
N TYR A 5 -2.53 17.87 -14.92
CA TYR A 5 -1.25 17.93 -15.64
C TYR A 5 -0.87 16.60 -16.31
N GLY A 6 -1.68 15.55 -16.17
CA GLY A 6 -1.43 14.27 -16.82
C GLY A 6 -1.53 14.38 -18.35
N LYS A 7 -0.50 13.93 -19.06
CA LYS A 7 -0.53 13.84 -20.54
C LYS A 7 -1.55 12.82 -21.05
N ASN A 8 -1.89 11.85 -20.21
CA ASN A 8 -2.91 10.84 -20.43
C ASN A 8 -3.54 10.48 -19.07
N ASP A 9 -4.53 9.59 -19.08
CA ASP A 9 -5.22 9.14 -17.88
C ASP A 9 -4.71 7.78 -17.36
N SER A 10 -3.55 7.30 -17.79
CA SER A 10 -3.08 5.95 -17.40
C SER A 10 -2.88 5.81 -15.89
N LEU A 11 -2.29 6.83 -15.25
CA LEU A 11 -2.06 6.84 -13.80
C LEU A 11 -3.35 7.01 -12.99
N TYR A 12 -4.36 7.67 -13.57
CA TYR A 12 -5.63 7.91 -12.91
C TYR A 12 -6.77 7.91 -13.95
N PRO A 13 -7.28 6.72 -14.32
CA PRO A 13 -8.21 6.55 -15.44
C PRO A 13 -9.48 7.38 -15.30
N LYS A 14 -10.03 7.91 -16.38
CA LYS A 14 -11.33 8.62 -16.32
C LYS A 14 -12.54 7.68 -16.28
N ASP A 15 -12.37 6.44 -16.73
CA ASP A 15 -13.39 5.40 -16.63
C ASP A 15 -13.82 5.22 -15.15
N PRO A 16 -15.12 5.38 -14.82
CA PRO A 16 -15.58 5.35 -13.44
C PRO A 16 -15.25 4.05 -12.71
N LYS A 17 -15.35 2.91 -13.39
CA LYS A 17 -15.10 1.60 -12.76
C LYS A 17 -13.63 1.42 -12.42
N LYS A 18 -12.72 1.72 -13.36
CA LYS A 18 -11.27 1.68 -13.12
C LYS A 18 -10.86 2.69 -12.05
N ARG A 19 -11.40 3.91 -12.11
CA ARG A 19 -11.14 4.96 -11.12
C ARG A 19 -11.57 4.54 -9.72
N ALA A 20 -12.75 3.94 -9.58
CA ALA A 20 -13.24 3.46 -8.28
C ALA A 20 -12.30 2.43 -7.65
N VAL A 21 -11.66 1.56 -8.44
CA VAL A 21 -10.64 0.64 -7.91
C VAL A 21 -9.42 1.41 -7.43
N VAL A 22 -8.90 2.37 -8.22
CA VAL A 22 -7.76 3.21 -7.80
C VAL A 22 -8.09 3.97 -6.51
N ASP A 23 -9.25 4.60 -6.43
CA ASP A 23 -9.69 5.35 -5.25
C ASP A 23 -9.81 4.43 -4.02
N GLN A 24 -10.40 3.24 -4.18
CA GLN A 24 -10.50 2.28 -3.09
C GLN A 24 -9.10 1.85 -2.60
N ARG A 25 -8.12 1.65 -3.49
CA ARG A 25 -6.75 1.30 -3.10
C ARG A 25 -6.03 2.45 -2.39
N LEU A 26 -6.29 3.70 -2.79
CA LEU A 26 -5.78 4.89 -2.09
C LEU A 26 -6.37 5.01 -0.67
N TYR A 27 -7.68 4.78 -0.51
CA TYR A 27 -8.31 4.75 0.82
C TYR A 27 -7.79 3.58 1.67
N PHE A 28 -7.58 2.42 1.07
CA PHE A 28 -6.96 1.29 1.74
C PHE A 28 -5.56 1.65 2.26
N ASP A 29 -4.74 2.31 1.44
CA ASP A 29 -3.41 2.75 1.86
C ASP A 29 -3.50 3.71 3.06
N ALA A 30 -4.26 4.80 2.92
CA ALA A 30 -4.36 5.83 3.95
C ALA A 30 -5.01 5.33 5.26
N CYS A 31 -6.09 4.55 5.17
CA CYS A 31 -6.95 4.23 6.31
C CYS A 31 -6.71 2.83 6.88
N THR A 32 -5.99 1.95 6.19
CA THR A 32 -5.73 0.58 6.63
C THR A 32 -4.25 0.27 6.68
N LEU A 33 -3.54 0.34 5.56
CA LEU A 33 -2.14 -0.08 5.47
C LEU A 33 -1.22 0.88 6.24
N TYR A 34 -1.14 2.14 5.80
CA TYR A 34 -0.33 3.16 6.47
C TYR A 34 -0.79 3.40 7.90
N LYS A 35 -2.11 3.37 8.14
CA LYS A 35 -2.66 3.50 9.50
C LYS A 35 -2.16 2.40 10.43
N SER A 36 -2.19 1.13 10.01
CA SER A 36 -1.71 0.01 10.83
C SER A 36 -0.22 0.14 11.16
N PHE A 37 0.58 0.59 10.19
CA PHE A 37 1.99 0.92 10.39
C PHE A 37 2.16 2.04 11.43
N ALA A 38 1.48 3.17 11.24
CA ALA A 38 1.59 4.34 12.10
C ALA A 38 1.13 4.05 13.53
N ASP A 39 -0.01 3.36 13.70
CA ASP A 39 -0.56 2.99 15.00
C ASP A 39 0.42 2.16 15.84
N TYR A 40 1.22 1.30 15.18
CA TYR A 40 2.24 0.49 15.83
C TYR A 40 3.54 1.26 16.06
N TYR A 41 4.15 1.82 15.01
CA TYR A 41 5.50 2.37 15.07
C TYR A 41 5.57 3.77 15.69
N TYR A 42 4.59 4.64 15.46
CA TYR A 42 4.68 6.04 15.93
C TYR A 42 4.69 6.17 17.46
N PRO A 43 3.86 5.46 18.23
CA PRO A 43 3.94 5.50 19.69
C PRO A 43 5.30 5.01 20.22
N ILE A 44 5.90 4.01 19.56
CA ILE A 44 7.23 3.49 19.94
C ILE A 44 8.31 4.54 19.67
N ILE A 45 8.31 5.14 18.46
CA ILE A 45 9.34 6.08 18.02
C ILE A 45 9.25 7.42 18.78
N PHE A 46 8.06 8.00 18.87
CA PHE A 46 7.88 9.37 19.35
C PHE A 46 7.53 9.48 20.83
N ALA A 47 6.91 8.45 21.41
CA ALA A 47 6.48 8.45 22.81
C ALA A 47 7.17 7.38 23.67
N LYS A 48 8.09 6.58 23.10
CA LYS A 48 8.78 5.47 23.79
C LYS A 48 7.80 4.49 24.44
N ALA A 49 6.62 4.33 23.86
CA ALA A 49 5.63 3.37 24.32
C ALA A 49 6.14 1.93 24.15
N PRO A 50 5.70 0.97 24.99
CA PRO A 50 6.02 -0.44 24.79
C PRO A 50 5.41 -0.94 23.47
N LYS A 51 6.00 -2.02 22.94
CA LYS A 51 5.47 -2.71 21.75
C LYS A 51 4.08 -3.28 22.05
N ASP A 52 3.15 -3.05 21.13
CA ASP A 52 1.79 -3.57 21.19
C ASP A 52 1.61 -4.69 20.16
N GLN A 53 1.44 -5.92 20.64
CA GLN A 53 1.35 -7.10 19.80
C GLN A 53 0.11 -7.09 18.88
N ALA A 54 -1.03 -6.63 19.38
CA ALA A 54 -2.27 -6.59 18.60
C ALA A 54 -2.13 -5.60 17.43
N LYS A 55 -1.47 -4.46 17.65
CA LYS A 55 -1.18 -3.49 16.58
C LYS A 55 -0.15 -4.01 15.58
N TYR A 56 0.85 -4.77 16.04
CA TYR A 56 1.80 -5.42 15.13
C TYR A 56 1.10 -6.42 14.20
N GLU A 57 0.18 -7.22 14.73
CA GLU A 57 -0.61 -8.18 13.96
C GLU A 57 -1.56 -7.50 12.96
N ALA A 58 -2.04 -6.29 13.26
CA ALA A 58 -2.84 -5.49 12.34
C ALA A 58 -2.07 -5.12 11.05
N ILE A 59 -0.75 -4.88 11.13
CA ILE A 59 0.10 -4.69 9.94
C ILE A 59 0.04 -5.95 9.07
N GLY A 60 0.16 -7.12 9.69
CA GLY A 60 0.10 -8.40 8.99
C GLY A 60 -1.25 -8.64 8.31
N THR A 61 -2.34 -8.22 8.95
CA THR A 61 -3.70 -8.25 8.37
C THR A 61 -3.82 -7.34 7.14
N ALA A 62 -3.31 -6.11 7.22
CA ALA A 62 -3.30 -5.18 6.09
C ALA A 62 -2.46 -5.72 4.92
N MET A 63 -1.29 -6.28 5.20
CA MET A 63 -0.44 -6.93 4.18
C MET A 63 -1.13 -8.12 3.50
N SER A 64 -1.91 -8.91 4.24
CA SER A 64 -2.71 -10.00 3.67
C SER A 64 -3.72 -9.47 2.65
N PHE A 65 -4.44 -8.38 2.97
CA PHE A 65 -5.37 -7.77 2.01
C PHE A 65 -4.66 -7.24 0.76
N LEU A 66 -3.52 -6.56 0.92
CA LEU A 66 -2.73 -6.11 -0.22
C LEU A 66 -2.27 -7.30 -1.09
N ASN A 67 -1.82 -8.38 -0.45
CA ASN A 67 -1.41 -9.60 -1.14
C ASN A 67 -2.56 -10.22 -1.96
N THR A 68 -3.79 -10.20 -1.42
CA THR A 68 -4.99 -10.63 -2.14
C THR A 68 -5.35 -9.69 -3.29
N PHE A 69 -5.25 -8.38 -3.11
CA PHE A 69 -5.52 -7.42 -4.20
C PHE A 69 -4.58 -7.60 -5.40
N LEU A 70 -3.37 -8.08 -5.16
CA LEU A 70 -2.34 -8.36 -6.17
C LEU A 70 -2.43 -9.77 -6.77
N GLU A 71 -3.41 -10.59 -6.38
CA GLU A 71 -3.61 -11.91 -6.96
C GLU A 71 -4.07 -11.80 -8.43
N GLY A 72 -3.33 -12.42 -9.35
CA GLY A 72 -3.59 -12.33 -10.79
C GLY A 72 -3.39 -10.94 -11.41
N GLN A 73 -2.88 -9.97 -10.64
CA GLN A 73 -2.66 -8.59 -11.09
C GLN A 73 -1.18 -8.22 -11.14
N ASP A 74 -0.86 -7.31 -12.07
CA ASP A 74 0.48 -6.76 -12.23
C ASP A 74 0.74 -5.54 -11.33
N TYR A 75 -0.34 -4.85 -10.97
CA TYR A 75 -0.38 -3.61 -10.20
C TYR A 75 -1.61 -3.62 -9.27
N VAL A 76 -1.63 -2.79 -8.23
CA VAL A 76 -2.63 -2.87 -7.14
C VAL A 76 -4.06 -2.61 -7.61
N ALA A 77 -4.23 -1.90 -8.73
CA ALA A 77 -5.52 -1.56 -9.33
C ALA A 77 -5.76 -2.23 -10.70
N GLY A 78 -4.92 -3.20 -11.10
CA GLY A 78 -5.13 -3.98 -12.33
C GLY A 78 -3.85 -4.25 -13.12
N LYS A 79 -3.92 -4.07 -14.45
CA LYS A 79 -2.83 -4.41 -15.39
C LYS A 79 -1.85 -3.28 -15.67
N ASN A 80 -2.21 -2.04 -15.33
CA ASN A 80 -1.38 -0.85 -15.53
C ASN A 80 -1.05 -0.21 -14.18
N MET A 81 0.12 0.41 -14.10
CA MET A 81 0.53 1.21 -12.94
C MET A 81 -0.39 2.43 -12.79
N THR A 82 -0.75 2.73 -11.54
CA THR A 82 -1.62 3.86 -11.18
C THR A 82 -1.05 4.67 -10.02
N LEU A 83 -1.71 5.77 -9.66
CA LEU A 83 -1.38 6.52 -8.45
C LEU A 83 -1.46 5.67 -7.17
N ALA A 84 -2.31 4.65 -7.14
CA ALA A 84 -2.41 3.75 -5.99
C ALA A 84 -1.13 2.95 -5.78
N ASP A 85 -0.46 2.54 -6.86
CA ASP A 85 0.83 1.85 -6.76
C ASP A 85 1.90 2.77 -6.17
N LEU A 86 1.94 4.04 -6.60
CA LEU A 86 2.87 5.04 -6.10
C LEU A 86 2.65 5.36 -4.61
N SER A 87 1.40 5.38 -4.16
CA SER A 87 1.05 5.59 -2.75
C SER A 87 1.52 4.40 -1.90
N ILE A 88 1.12 3.19 -2.31
CA ILE A 88 1.39 1.97 -1.54
C ILE A 88 2.89 1.63 -1.53
N VAL A 89 3.65 1.91 -2.60
CA VAL A 89 5.10 1.66 -2.60
C VAL A 89 5.82 2.59 -1.64
N ALA A 90 5.35 3.84 -1.48
CA ALA A 90 5.92 4.75 -0.48
C ALA A 90 5.69 4.24 0.94
N THR A 91 4.48 3.73 1.23
CA THR A 91 4.18 3.06 2.50
C THR A 91 5.08 1.84 2.72
N LEU A 92 5.21 0.95 1.72
CA LEU A 92 6.03 -0.26 1.85
C LEU A 92 7.53 0.01 1.92
N SER A 93 8.01 1.08 1.30
CA SER A 93 9.41 1.53 1.48
C SER A 93 9.66 1.95 2.91
N THR A 94 8.68 2.60 3.56
CA THR A 94 8.76 2.98 4.98
C THR A 94 8.70 1.74 5.88
N VAL A 95 7.84 0.78 5.55
CA VAL A 95 7.74 -0.50 6.28
C VAL A 95 9.04 -1.30 6.16
N GLU A 96 9.64 -1.38 4.98
CA GLU A 96 10.95 -2.00 4.74
C GLU A 96 12.06 -1.32 5.55
N ALA A 97 12.08 0.02 5.59
CA ALA A 97 13.04 0.79 6.37
C ALA A 97 12.93 0.58 7.89
N MET A 98 11.80 0.04 8.37
CA MET A 98 11.58 -0.36 9.76
C MET A 98 11.86 -1.85 10.02
N ASP A 99 12.55 -2.52 9.09
CA ASP A 99 12.93 -3.93 9.12
C ASP A 99 11.74 -4.90 9.29
N TYR A 100 10.54 -4.51 8.84
CA TYR A 100 9.40 -5.42 8.85
C TYR A 100 9.49 -6.42 7.69
N ASP A 101 9.62 -7.70 8.01
CA ASP A 101 9.66 -8.76 7.01
C ASP A 101 8.26 -9.06 6.43
N PHE A 102 8.07 -8.66 5.17
CA PHE A 102 6.90 -8.99 4.38
C PHE A 102 7.16 -10.06 3.30
N SER A 103 8.30 -10.77 3.34
CA SER A 103 8.69 -11.78 2.35
C SER A 103 7.65 -12.90 2.19
N LYS A 104 6.93 -13.25 3.27
CA LYS A 104 5.84 -14.23 3.27
C LYS A 104 4.66 -13.86 2.35
N TYR A 105 4.48 -12.58 2.03
CA TYR A 105 3.43 -12.08 1.15
C TYR A 105 3.91 -12.07 -0.31
N LYS A 106 3.94 -13.24 -0.94
CA LYS A 106 4.57 -13.45 -2.26
C LYS A 106 4.12 -12.49 -3.35
N ASN A 107 2.84 -12.11 -3.40
CA ASN A 107 2.33 -11.17 -4.40
C ASN A 107 2.85 -9.75 -4.12
N VAL A 108 2.91 -9.36 -2.84
CA VAL A 108 3.49 -8.08 -2.41
C VAL A 108 4.97 -8.04 -2.75
N THR A 109 5.74 -9.06 -2.37
CA THR A 109 7.17 -9.13 -2.67
C THR A 109 7.45 -9.04 -4.17
N ARG A 110 6.69 -9.78 -4.99
CA ARG A 110 6.79 -9.72 -6.46
C ARG A 110 6.52 -8.30 -6.98
N TRP A 111 5.40 -7.73 -6.58
CA TRP A 111 4.98 -6.40 -7.03
C TRP A 111 5.95 -5.31 -6.57
N TYR A 112 6.42 -5.38 -5.33
CA TYR A 112 7.34 -4.41 -4.75
C TYR A 112 8.69 -4.42 -5.47
N GLY A 113 9.25 -5.60 -5.73
CA GLY A 113 10.50 -5.73 -6.51
C GLY A 113 10.40 -5.28 -7.97
N LYS A 114 9.18 -5.12 -8.51
CA LYS A 114 8.94 -4.57 -9.86
C LYS A 114 8.82 -3.04 -9.85
N ILE A 115 8.30 -2.45 -8.77
CA ILE A 115 8.04 -1.00 -8.68
C ILE A 115 9.21 -0.24 -8.07
N LYS A 116 10.00 -0.87 -7.20
CA LYS A 116 11.18 -0.28 -6.56
C LYS A 116 12.28 0.07 -7.56
#